data_AF-A0A179UZ09-F1
#
_entry.id   AF-A0A179UZ09-F1
#
_cell.length_a   1.000
_cell.length_b   1.000
_cell.length_c   1.000
_cell.angle_alpha   90.00
_cell.angle_beta   90.00
_cell.angle_gamma   90.00
#
_symmetry.space_group_name_H-M   'P 1'
#
loop_
_entity.id
_entity.type
_entity.pdbx_description
1 polymer ?
#
loop_
_entity_poly.entity_id
_entity_poly.type
_entity_poly.pdbx_seq_one_letter_code
_entity_poly.pdbx_strand_id
1 'polypeptide(L)'
;MGSTAQFTTSFLPPPLKSLTRPTDSNPAPANNPQIFNDAMHVRTVVFVDEQHCKPENEFDDNDARSWHWVLYATTTESEKPTPIGTLRLIPPPHEPNEHKLGRSYVALSRVALLRQYRGAGLARVLVEAALNWASEHHKALQESEDKPWIGDVLVHAQVTVEKMYARLGFVTDETMGTWVEEGMDHVGMWKTVEIPLE
;
A
#
# COMPACT_ATOMS: atom_id res chain seq x y z
N MET A 1 -17.96 28.36 -7.16
CA MET A 1 -17.06 28.37 -5.98
C MET A 1 -16.63 26.92 -5.80
N GLY A 2 -15.41 26.57 -6.20
CA GLY A 2 -14.95 25.18 -6.11
C GLY A 2 -14.74 24.82 -4.64
N SER A 3 -15.31 23.70 -4.19
CA SER A 3 -15.00 23.14 -2.88
C SER A 3 -13.50 22.84 -2.83
N THR A 4 -12.75 23.56 -2.00
CA THR A 4 -11.32 23.33 -1.79
C THR A 4 -11.18 22.15 -0.84
N ALA A 5 -10.88 20.97 -1.36
CA ALA A 5 -10.53 19.82 -0.54
C ALA A 5 -9.08 19.96 -0.04
N GLN A 6 -8.88 19.77 1.26
CA GLN A 6 -7.55 19.62 1.85
C GLN A 6 -7.22 18.14 1.97
N PHE A 7 -6.03 17.74 1.55
CA PHE A 7 -5.57 16.36 1.63
C PHE A 7 -4.45 16.21 2.67
N THR A 8 -4.54 15.17 3.50
CA THR A 8 -3.53 14.85 4.52
C THR A 8 -3.27 13.35 4.53
N THR A 9 -2.04 12.94 4.81
CA THR A 9 -1.70 11.53 5.03
C THR A 9 -1.55 11.26 6.52
N SER A 10 -2.05 10.12 6.99
CA SER A 10 -1.65 9.55 8.29
C SER A 10 -1.06 8.17 8.08
N PHE A 11 -0.28 7.74 9.06
CA PHE A 11 0.53 6.54 8.96
C PHE A 11 0.44 5.73 10.25
N LEU A 12 0.40 4.40 10.11
CA LEU A 12 0.37 3.41 11.18
C LEU A 12 1.57 2.47 11.03
N PRO A 13 2.52 2.45 12.00
CA PRO A 13 3.56 1.43 12.04
C PRO A 13 2.98 0.03 12.28
N PRO A 14 3.77 -1.03 12.08
CA PRO A 14 3.33 -2.41 12.27
C PRO A 14 2.54 -2.56 13.56
N PRO A 15 1.25 -2.96 13.47
CA PRO A 15 0.43 -3.08 14.66
C PRO A 15 0.95 -4.13 15.65
N LEU A 16 1.66 -5.16 15.15
CA LEU A 16 2.27 -6.26 15.91
C LEU A 16 1.31 -6.91 16.91
N LYS A 17 0.02 -6.94 16.55
CA LYS A 17 -1.07 -7.51 17.34
C LYS A 17 -2.09 -8.17 16.43
N SER A 18 -2.93 -9.03 17.00
CA SER A 18 -4.09 -9.57 16.30
C SER A 18 -5.05 -8.46 15.89
N LEU A 19 -5.28 -8.37 14.58
CA LEU A 19 -6.26 -7.49 13.98
C LEU A 19 -7.52 -8.30 13.64
N THR A 20 -8.65 -7.62 13.52
CA THR A 20 -9.91 -8.22 13.10
C THR A 20 -10.31 -7.63 11.76
N ARG A 21 -10.66 -8.47 10.78
CA ARG A 21 -11.22 -7.95 9.53
C ARG A 21 -12.55 -7.22 9.80
N PRO A 22 -12.72 -5.97 9.36
CA PRO A 22 -14.03 -5.29 9.41
C PRO A 22 -15.08 -6.00 8.55
N THR A 23 -16.34 -5.93 9.00
CA THR A 23 -17.52 -6.49 8.32
C THR A 23 -18.66 -5.48 8.34
N ASP A 24 -19.74 -5.71 7.57
CA ASP A 24 -20.92 -4.84 7.60
C ASP A 24 -21.55 -4.73 9.01
N SER A 25 -21.50 -5.82 9.79
CA SER A 25 -21.98 -5.87 11.17
C SER A 25 -21.01 -5.27 12.19
N ASN A 26 -19.73 -5.10 11.82
CA ASN A 26 -18.69 -4.54 12.67
C ASN A 26 -17.65 -3.79 11.79
N PRO A 27 -18.00 -2.60 11.26
CA PRO A 27 -17.19 -1.90 10.27
C PRO A 27 -15.93 -1.25 10.86
N ALA A 28 -15.84 -1.14 12.19
CA ALA A 28 -14.69 -0.61 12.89
C ALA A 28 -14.42 -1.41 14.17
N PRO A 29 -13.85 -2.63 14.07
CA PRO A 29 -13.53 -3.44 15.24
C PRO A 29 -12.68 -2.67 16.25
N ALA A 30 -13.11 -2.67 17.51
CA ALA A 30 -12.49 -1.86 18.56
C ALA A 30 -11.04 -2.28 18.90
N ASN A 31 -10.64 -3.52 18.59
CA ASN A 31 -9.27 -3.97 18.78
C ASN A 31 -8.30 -3.44 17.71
N ASN A 32 -8.81 -2.92 16.59
CA ASN A 32 -7.99 -2.36 15.52
C ASN A 32 -7.62 -0.90 15.82
N PRO A 33 -6.41 -0.44 15.44
CA PRO A 33 -6.13 0.99 15.34
C PRO A 33 -7.08 1.66 14.33
N GLN A 34 -7.51 2.90 14.61
CA GLN A 34 -8.44 3.62 13.72
C GLN A 34 -7.91 3.72 12.28
N ILE A 35 -6.62 4.03 12.10
CA ILE A 35 -5.98 4.12 10.77
C ILE A 35 -6.08 2.79 10.01
N PHE A 36 -6.03 1.65 10.70
CA PHE A 36 -6.20 0.35 10.05
C PHE A 36 -7.66 0.13 9.62
N ASN A 37 -8.64 0.51 10.45
CA ASN A 37 -10.05 0.46 10.06
C ASN A 37 -10.33 1.35 8.85
N ASP A 38 -9.72 2.53 8.80
CA ASP A 38 -9.85 3.47 7.67
C ASP A 38 -9.21 2.91 6.39
N ALA A 39 -8.03 2.28 6.48
CA ALA A 39 -7.40 1.57 5.38
C ALA A 39 -8.30 0.44 4.85
N MET A 40 -8.84 -0.38 5.76
CA MET A 40 -9.75 -1.46 5.42
C MET A 40 -11.04 -0.96 4.77
N HIS A 41 -11.59 0.19 5.20
CA HIS A 41 -12.74 0.80 4.56
C HIS A 41 -12.45 1.11 3.08
N VAL A 42 -11.33 1.76 2.77
CA VAL A 42 -10.93 2.07 1.39
C VAL A 42 -10.71 0.78 0.59
N ARG A 43 -10.05 -0.22 1.18
CA ARG A 43 -9.83 -1.53 0.55
C ARG A 43 -11.14 -2.23 0.20
N THR A 44 -12.10 -2.29 1.11
CA THR A 44 -13.42 -2.88 0.84
C THR A 44 -14.10 -2.17 -0.31
N VAL A 45 -14.19 -0.83 -0.28
CA VAL A 45 -14.88 -0.08 -1.33
C VAL A 45 -14.22 -0.28 -2.70
N VAL A 46 -12.89 -0.32 -2.77
CA VAL A 46 -12.17 -0.42 -4.05
C VAL A 46 -12.02 -1.86 -4.52
N PHE A 47 -11.55 -2.76 -3.68
CA PHE A 47 -11.23 -4.12 -4.09
C PHE A 47 -12.47 -5.03 -4.07
N VAL A 48 -13.33 -4.92 -3.06
CA VAL A 48 -14.51 -5.77 -2.95
C VAL A 48 -15.68 -5.19 -3.77
N ASP A 49 -16.11 -3.99 -3.44
CA ASP A 49 -17.36 -3.45 -4.01
C ASP A 49 -17.18 -3.08 -5.49
N GLU A 50 -16.05 -2.47 -5.83
CA GLU A 50 -15.76 -2.03 -7.19
C GLU A 50 -15.08 -3.10 -8.06
N GLN A 51 -14.04 -3.78 -7.56
CA GLN A 51 -13.27 -4.75 -8.36
C GLN A 51 -13.74 -6.21 -8.20
N HIS A 52 -14.69 -6.46 -7.30
CA HIS A 52 -15.26 -7.80 -7.05
C HIS A 52 -14.26 -8.84 -6.58
N CYS A 53 -13.15 -8.41 -5.95
CA CYS A 53 -12.25 -9.29 -5.21
C CYS A 53 -13.02 -9.96 -4.07
N LYS A 54 -12.59 -11.15 -3.66
CA LYS A 54 -13.20 -11.82 -2.51
C LYS A 54 -12.88 -11.02 -1.25
N PRO A 55 -13.88 -10.68 -0.41
CA PRO A 55 -13.63 -9.96 0.82
C PRO A 55 -12.58 -10.62 1.73
N GLU A 56 -12.47 -11.95 1.68
CA GLU A 56 -11.52 -12.75 2.48
C GLU A 56 -10.07 -12.47 2.09
N ASN A 57 -9.82 -12.07 0.84
CA ASN A 57 -8.49 -11.78 0.34
C ASN A 57 -8.03 -10.36 0.71
N GLU A 58 -8.93 -9.53 1.23
CA GLU A 58 -8.65 -8.18 1.72
C GLU A 58 -8.19 -8.14 3.18
N PHE A 59 -7.88 -9.27 3.80
CA PHE A 59 -7.23 -9.29 5.11
C PHE A 59 -6.31 -10.50 5.19
N ASP A 60 -5.04 -10.28 5.47
CA ASP A 60 -4.02 -11.32 5.44
C ASP A 60 -2.98 -11.16 6.56
N ASP A 61 -2.10 -12.15 6.70
CA ASP A 61 -1.10 -12.20 7.76
C ASP A 61 -0.04 -11.09 7.66
N ASN A 62 0.10 -10.44 6.50
CA ASN A 62 0.99 -9.30 6.36
C ASN A 62 0.44 -8.03 7.01
N ASP A 63 -0.86 -7.93 7.26
CA ASP A 63 -1.47 -6.71 7.82
C ASP A 63 -0.90 -6.34 9.19
N ALA A 64 -0.60 -7.31 10.05
CA ALA A 64 -0.07 -7.06 11.40
C ALA A 64 1.41 -6.63 11.44
N ARG A 65 2.17 -6.97 10.40
CA ARG A 65 3.62 -6.68 10.29
C ARG A 65 3.95 -5.53 9.34
N SER A 66 2.95 -4.98 8.67
CA SER A 66 3.15 -3.96 7.64
C SER A 66 2.94 -2.55 8.16
N TRP A 67 3.55 -1.62 7.46
CA TRP A 67 3.31 -0.19 7.58
C TRP A 67 2.11 0.19 6.71
N HIS A 68 1.21 1.02 7.22
CA HIS A 68 -0.01 1.41 6.50
C HIS A 68 -0.12 2.93 6.42
N TRP A 69 -0.40 3.43 5.22
CA TRP A 69 -0.76 4.83 4.99
C TRP A 69 -2.23 4.95 4.62
N VAL A 70 -2.85 6.02 5.11
CA VAL A 70 -4.19 6.42 4.70
C VAL A 70 -4.14 7.89 4.29
N LEU A 71 -4.68 8.18 3.11
CA LEU A 71 -4.91 9.52 2.63
C LEU A 71 -6.32 9.94 3.03
N TYR A 72 -6.45 11.11 3.64
CA TYR A 72 -7.72 11.71 4.04
C TYR A 72 -8.02 12.95 3.21
N ALA A 73 -9.30 13.20 2.98
CA ALA A 73 -9.81 14.46 2.46
C ALA A 73 -10.71 15.14 3.49
N THR A 74 -10.47 16.43 3.71
CA THR A 74 -11.36 17.32 4.46
C THR A 74 -11.95 18.32 3.48
N THR A 75 -13.27 18.47 3.47
CA THR A 75 -13.97 19.40 2.59
C THR A 75 -14.69 20.45 3.42
N THR A 76 -15.11 21.55 2.80
CA THR A 76 -15.90 22.57 3.49
C THR A 76 -17.28 22.07 3.96
N GLU A 77 -17.74 20.95 3.42
CA GLU A 77 -19.02 20.31 3.76
C GLU A 77 -18.90 19.31 4.92
N SER A 78 -17.69 18.83 5.21
CA SER A 78 -17.42 17.89 6.30
C SER A 78 -16.13 18.28 7.03
N GLU A 79 -16.27 18.75 8.27
CA GLU A 79 -15.11 19.03 9.14
C GLU A 79 -14.33 17.76 9.51
N LYS A 80 -14.96 16.58 9.41
CA LYS A 80 -14.29 15.31 9.68
C LYS A 80 -13.52 14.82 8.45
N PRO A 81 -12.21 14.52 8.59
CA PRO A 81 -11.44 13.91 7.52
C PRO A 81 -12.04 12.56 7.13
N THR A 82 -12.24 12.35 5.83
CA THR A 82 -12.74 11.08 5.27
C THR A 82 -11.56 10.32 4.67
N PRO A 83 -11.38 9.01 4.94
CA PRO A 83 -10.35 8.23 4.28
C PRO A 83 -10.71 8.02 2.81
N ILE A 84 -9.78 8.36 1.92
CA ILE A 84 -9.97 8.35 0.46
C ILE A 84 -8.96 7.50 -0.28
N GLY A 85 -7.86 7.10 0.38
CA GLY A 85 -6.80 6.30 -0.21
C GLY A 85 -6.03 5.51 0.82
N THR A 86 -5.38 4.44 0.39
CA THR A 86 -4.54 3.62 1.26
C THR A 86 -3.39 2.97 0.50
N LEU A 87 -2.34 2.60 1.23
CA LEU A 87 -1.15 1.89 0.77
C LEU A 87 -0.57 1.09 1.94
N ARG A 88 -0.11 -0.11 1.66
CA ARG A 88 0.58 -0.99 2.60
C ARG A 88 2.02 -1.26 2.13
N LEU A 89 2.98 -1.12 3.04
CA LEU A 89 4.39 -1.48 2.83
C LEU A 89 4.73 -2.70 3.69
N ILE A 90 5.03 -3.81 3.02
CA ILE A 90 5.34 -5.10 3.65
C ILE A 90 6.87 -5.20 3.82
N PRO A 91 7.38 -5.42 5.04
CA PRO A 91 8.81 -5.66 5.25
C PRO A 91 9.22 -7.09 4.86
N PRO A 92 10.52 -7.34 4.66
CA PRO A 92 11.06 -8.70 4.67
C PRO A 92 10.88 -9.37 6.07
N PRO A 93 10.99 -10.71 6.19
CA PRO A 93 11.10 -11.67 5.09
C PRO A 93 9.76 -11.82 4.36
N HIS A 94 9.81 -11.94 3.04
CA HIS A 94 8.65 -12.37 2.25
C HIS A 94 8.62 -13.90 2.24
N GLU A 95 7.45 -14.48 1.96
CA GLU A 95 7.43 -15.91 1.63
C GLU A 95 8.45 -16.18 0.51
N PRO A 96 9.05 -17.38 0.44
CA PRO A 96 9.97 -17.72 -0.64
C PRO A 96 9.26 -17.56 -1.98
N ASN A 97 9.39 -16.38 -2.58
CA ASN A 97 8.86 -16.11 -3.90
C ASN A 97 9.55 -17.05 -4.89
N GLU A 98 8.89 -17.33 -6.01
CA GLU A 98 9.55 -17.91 -7.19
C GLU A 98 10.74 -17.03 -7.66
N HIS A 99 10.78 -15.77 -7.22
CA HIS A 99 11.75 -14.75 -7.62
C HIS A 99 12.81 -14.54 -6.53
N LYS A 100 13.91 -15.27 -6.65
CA LYS A 100 15.07 -15.14 -5.76
C LYS A 100 15.94 -13.97 -6.21
N LEU A 101 15.56 -12.75 -5.83
CA LEU A 101 16.45 -11.60 -5.99
C LEU A 101 17.75 -11.72 -5.19
N GLY A 102 17.84 -12.69 -4.26
CA GLY A 102 19.02 -12.94 -3.44
C GLY A 102 19.35 -11.81 -2.46
N ARG A 103 18.54 -10.75 -2.46
CA ARG A 103 18.66 -9.54 -1.63
C ARG A 103 17.32 -9.20 -0.99
N SER A 104 17.38 -8.54 0.16
CA SER A 104 16.19 -8.10 0.91
C SER A 104 15.47 -6.97 0.17
N TYR A 105 14.14 -7.02 0.14
CA TYR A 105 13.28 -6.02 -0.48
C TYR A 105 12.04 -5.77 0.37
N VAL A 106 11.36 -4.67 0.10
CA VAL A 106 10.02 -4.36 0.63
C VAL A 106 9.00 -4.43 -0.49
N ALA A 107 7.74 -4.71 -0.17
CA ALA A 107 6.68 -4.76 -1.17
C ALA A 107 5.60 -3.70 -0.91
N LEU A 108 5.24 -2.93 -1.94
CA LEU A 108 4.06 -2.08 -1.93
C LEU A 108 2.84 -2.89 -2.35
N SER A 109 1.78 -2.83 -1.56
CA SER A 109 0.51 -3.52 -1.80
C SER A 109 -0.67 -2.67 -1.34
N ARG A 110 -1.89 -3.09 -1.69
CA ARG A 110 -3.15 -2.41 -1.32
C ARG A 110 -3.17 -0.92 -1.65
N VAL A 111 -2.52 -0.52 -2.74
CA VAL A 111 -2.54 0.86 -3.22
C VAL A 111 -3.88 1.14 -3.86
N ALA A 112 -4.72 1.91 -3.19
CA ALA A 112 -6.09 2.18 -3.63
C ALA A 112 -6.49 3.64 -3.38
N LEU A 113 -7.37 4.16 -4.23
CA LEU A 113 -8.07 5.42 -4.06
C LEU A 113 -9.54 5.20 -4.37
N LEU A 114 -10.43 5.84 -3.61
CA LEU A 114 -11.84 5.93 -3.96
C LEU A 114 -11.99 6.59 -5.34
N ARG A 115 -12.91 6.08 -6.16
CA ARG A 115 -13.05 6.40 -7.58
C ARG A 115 -13.08 7.91 -7.87
N GLN A 116 -13.80 8.68 -7.07
CA GLN A 116 -13.97 10.13 -7.23
C GLN A 116 -12.71 10.96 -6.94
N TYR A 117 -11.67 10.36 -6.34
CA TYR A 117 -10.38 11.03 -6.06
C TYR A 117 -9.25 10.57 -7.00
N ARG A 118 -9.54 9.72 -7.99
CA ARG A 118 -8.56 9.26 -8.99
C ARG A 118 -8.31 10.32 -10.06
N GLY A 119 -7.18 10.21 -10.75
CA GLY A 119 -6.79 11.14 -11.82
C GLY A 119 -6.21 12.47 -11.35
N ALA A 120 -6.26 12.77 -10.05
CA ALA A 120 -5.70 14.00 -9.46
C ALA A 120 -4.23 13.87 -9.00
N GLY A 121 -3.54 12.78 -9.34
CA GLY A 121 -2.15 12.53 -8.92
C GLY A 121 -1.96 12.07 -7.46
N LEU A 122 -3.05 11.87 -6.70
CA LEU A 122 -2.99 11.50 -5.28
C LEU A 122 -2.34 10.14 -5.01
N ALA A 123 -2.42 9.18 -5.94
CA ALA A 123 -1.76 7.88 -5.80
C ALA A 123 -0.24 8.04 -5.78
N ARG A 124 0.28 8.95 -6.62
CA ARG A 124 1.70 9.30 -6.64
C ARG A 124 2.12 9.91 -5.31
N VAL A 125 1.33 10.85 -4.77
CA VAL A 125 1.61 11.46 -3.45
C VAL A 125 1.73 10.39 -2.36
N LEU A 126 0.81 9.42 -2.36
CA LEU A 126 0.80 8.35 -1.36
C LEU A 126 2.01 7.40 -1.51
N VAL A 127 2.35 7.01 -2.73
CA VAL A 127 3.53 6.15 -3.00
C VAL A 127 4.83 6.89 -2.66
N GLU A 128 4.98 8.15 -3.08
CA GLU A 128 6.17 8.96 -2.75
C GLU A 128 6.32 9.15 -1.24
N ALA A 129 5.22 9.39 -0.51
CA ALA A 129 5.25 9.50 0.94
C ALA A 129 5.77 8.22 1.61
N ALA A 130 5.30 7.04 1.16
CA ALA A 130 5.75 5.76 1.69
C ALA A 130 7.21 5.46 1.33
N LEU A 131 7.64 5.74 0.10
CA LEU A 131 9.01 5.51 -0.35
C LEU A 131 10.03 6.43 0.32
N ASN A 132 9.69 7.71 0.50
CA ASN A 132 10.55 8.66 1.21
C ASN A 132 10.71 8.24 2.67
N TRP A 133 9.60 7.90 3.34
CA TRP A 133 9.66 7.39 4.71
C TRP A 133 10.52 6.13 4.80
N ALA A 134 10.34 5.19 3.87
CA ALA A 134 11.10 3.95 3.84
C ALA A 134 12.61 4.22 3.71
N SER A 135 13.01 5.06 2.77
CA SER A 135 14.41 5.48 2.57
C SER A 135 15.03 6.08 3.84
N GLU A 136 14.33 7.01 4.48
CA GLU A 136 14.77 7.67 5.72
C GLU A 136 14.85 6.70 6.92
N HIS A 137 14.00 5.66 6.94
CA HIS A 137 13.86 4.71 8.05
C HIS A 137 14.31 3.30 7.67
N HIS A 138 15.25 3.17 6.73
CA HIS A 138 15.66 1.89 6.13
C HIS A 138 16.07 0.81 7.13
N LYS A 139 16.62 1.18 8.30
CA LYS A 139 16.95 0.24 9.39
C LYS A 139 15.72 -0.48 9.96
N ALA A 140 14.56 0.14 9.94
CA ALA A 140 13.31 -0.50 10.37
C ALA A 140 12.81 -1.56 9.37
N LEU A 141 13.38 -1.59 8.17
CA LEU A 141 12.98 -2.46 7.06
C LEU A 141 14.02 -3.56 6.76
N GLN A 142 15.08 -3.66 7.54
CA GLN A 142 16.08 -4.73 7.39
C GLN A 142 15.53 -6.08 7.85
N GLU A 143 15.95 -7.16 7.19
CA GLU A 143 15.56 -8.53 7.59
C GLU A 143 16.36 -8.97 8.82
N SER A 144 17.66 -8.66 8.81
CA SER A 144 18.60 -8.86 9.92
C SER A 144 19.78 -7.89 9.75
N GLU A 145 20.69 -7.81 10.73
CA GLU A 145 21.93 -7.02 10.61
C GLU A 145 22.77 -7.45 9.39
N ASP A 146 22.83 -8.76 9.10
CA ASP A 146 23.56 -9.31 7.95
C ASP A 146 22.78 -9.22 6.62
N LYS A 147 21.53 -8.76 6.66
CA LYS A 147 20.65 -8.63 5.49
C LYS A 147 19.94 -7.26 5.50
N PRO A 148 20.72 -6.18 5.29
CA PRO A 148 20.15 -4.85 5.22
C PRO A 148 19.18 -4.74 4.03
N TRP A 149 18.15 -3.91 4.19
CA TRP A 149 17.35 -3.49 3.06
C TRP A 149 18.08 -2.36 2.33
N ILE A 150 18.45 -2.60 1.08
CA ILE A 150 19.27 -1.69 0.27
C ILE A 150 18.44 -0.86 -0.74
N GLY A 151 17.15 -0.67 -0.43
CA GLY A 151 16.27 0.20 -1.20
C GLY A 151 15.41 -0.51 -2.26
N ASP A 152 15.47 -1.82 -2.41
CA ASP A 152 14.67 -2.52 -3.41
C ASP A 152 13.19 -2.62 -3.02
N VAL A 153 12.32 -2.20 -3.93
CA VAL A 153 10.87 -2.17 -3.76
C VAL A 153 10.20 -2.95 -4.89
N LEU A 154 9.38 -3.93 -4.52
CA LEU A 154 8.50 -4.66 -5.41
C LEU A 154 7.10 -4.07 -5.40
N VAL A 155 6.44 -4.07 -6.55
CA VAL A 155 4.98 -4.03 -6.64
C VAL A 155 4.48 -5.11 -7.59
N HIS A 156 3.43 -5.81 -7.18
CA HIS A 156 2.58 -6.57 -8.08
C HIS A 156 1.51 -5.61 -8.60
N ALA A 157 1.75 -5.01 -9.75
CA ALA A 157 0.90 -3.96 -10.30
C ALA A 157 -0.14 -4.58 -11.25
N GLN A 158 -1.41 -4.20 -11.12
CA GLN A 158 -2.38 -4.44 -12.18
C GLN A 158 -1.85 -3.80 -13.48
N VAL A 159 -1.96 -4.51 -14.60
CA VAL A 159 -1.50 -4.02 -15.92
C VAL A 159 -2.10 -2.64 -16.26
N THR A 160 -3.33 -2.38 -15.78
CA THR A 160 -4.02 -1.10 -15.97
C THR A 160 -3.32 0.11 -15.34
N VAL A 161 -2.50 -0.09 -14.31
CA VAL A 161 -1.76 0.97 -13.59
C VAL A 161 -0.25 0.91 -13.78
N GLU A 162 0.26 0.01 -14.62
CA GLU A 162 1.69 -0.13 -14.94
C GLU A 162 2.32 1.22 -15.34
N LYS A 163 1.65 1.98 -16.22
CA LYS A 163 2.12 3.32 -16.65
C LYS A 163 2.22 4.33 -15.51
N MET A 164 1.42 4.19 -14.46
CA MET A 164 1.51 5.05 -13.28
C MET A 164 2.79 4.74 -12.50
N TYR A 165 3.07 3.46 -12.24
CA TYR A 165 4.30 3.02 -11.59
C TYR A 165 5.55 3.32 -12.43
N ALA A 166 5.48 3.18 -13.75
CA ALA A 166 6.56 3.56 -14.65
C ALA A 166 6.96 5.04 -14.52
N ARG A 167 5.98 5.95 -14.36
CA ARG A 167 6.25 7.38 -14.11
C ARG A 167 6.85 7.65 -12.73
N LEU A 168 6.69 6.72 -11.79
CA LEU A 168 7.33 6.76 -10.47
C LEU A 168 8.73 6.12 -10.48
N GLY A 169 9.21 5.65 -11.64
CA GLY A 169 10.53 5.03 -11.80
C GLY A 169 10.57 3.54 -11.51
N PHE A 170 9.41 2.87 -11.42
CA PHE A 170 9.37 1.41 -11.41
C PHE A 170 9.56 0.86 -12.82
N VAL A 171 10.21 -0.29 -12.94
CA VAL A 171 10.48 -0.99 -14.20
C VAL A 171 9.86 -2.38 -14.12
N THR A 172 9.09 -2.74 -15.14
CA THR A 172 8.48 -4.07 -15.28
C THR A 172 9.54 -5.15 -15.41
N ASP A 173 9.41 -6.22 -14.64
CA ASP A 173 10.24 -7.42 -14.72
C ASP A 173 9.61 -8.41 -15.70
N GLU A 174 10.08 -8.38 -16.95
CA GLU A 174 9.60 -9.29 -17.99
C GLU A 174 9.81 -10.77 -17.62
N THR A 175 10.78 -11.09 -16.75
CA THR A 175 11.04 -12.47 -16.33
C THR A 175 9.97 -13.03 -15.40
N MET A 176 9.19 -12.16 -14.75
CA MET A 176 8.02 -12.55 -13.94
C MET A 176 6.79 -12.84 -14.81
N GLY A 177 6.79 -12.40 -16.07
CA GLY A 177 5.65 -12.53 -16.96
C GLY A 177 4.42 -11.75 -16.48
N THR A 178 3.26 -12.14 -16.99
CA THR A 178 1.95 -11.64 -16.57
C THR A 178 1.15 -12.79 -15.96
N TRP A 179 0.55 -12.56 -14.80
CA TRP A 179 -0.29 -13.55 -14.12
C TRP A 179 -1.62 -12.94 -13.70
N VAL A 180 -2.60 -13.80 -13.42
CA VAL A 180 -3.91 -13.37 -12.92
C VAL A 180 -3.91 -13.43 -11.39
N GLU A 181 -4.23 -12.31 -10.75
CA GLU A 181 -4.42 -12.18 -9.31
C GLU A 181 -5.76 -11.46 -9.08
N GLU A 182 -6.63 -12.03 -8.24
CA GLU A 182 -8.01 -11.55 -8.03
C GLU A 182 -8.82 -11.29 -9.33
N GLY A 183 -8.58 -12.08 -10.38
CA GLY A 183 -9.27 -11.96 -11.66
C GLY A 183 -8.77 -10.82 -12.56
N MET A 184 -7.65 -10.18 -12.22
CA MET A 184 -7.03 -9.11 -12.99
C MET A 184 -5.60 -9.48 -13.39
N ASP A 185 -5.17 -9.06 -14.57
CA ASP A 185 -3.79 -9.23 -15.02
C ASP A 185 -2.83 -8.34 -14.22
N HIS A 186 -1.76 -8.94 -13.72
CA HIS A 186 -0.71 -8.31 -12.95
C HIS A 186 0.67 -8.55 -13.57
N VAL A 187 1.57 -7.60 -13.33
CA VAL A 187 2.99 -7.67 -13.66
C VAL A 187 3.82 -7.30 -12.42
N GLY A 188 5.01 -7.86 -12.32
CA GLY A 188 5.97 -7.47 -11.30
C GLY A 188 6.74 -6.24 -11.75
N MET A 189 6.86 -5.23 -10.90
CA MET A 189 7.69 -4.07 -11.18
C MET A 189 8.62 -3.74 -10.00
N TRP A 190 9.85 -3.37 -10.34
CA TRP A 190 10.89 -3.04 -9.37
C TRP A 190 11.29 -1.57 -9.42
N LYS A 191 11.59 -1.02 -8.25
CA LYS A 191 12.29 0.25 -8.11
C LYS A 191 13.33 0.12 -7.01
N THR A 192 14.51 0.68 -7.21
CA THR A 192 15.48 0.87 -6.12
C THR A 192 15.42 2.32 -5.69
N VAL A 193 15.16 2.58 -4.41
CA VAL A 193 15.24 3.92 -3.80
C VAL A 193 16.63 4.16 -3.23
N GLU A 194 17.09 5.40 -3.28
CA GLU A 194 18.35 5.79 -2.64
C GLU A 194 18.18 5.70 -1.12
N ILE A 195 19.19 5.13 -0.45
CA ILE A 195 19.30 5.12 1.00
C ILE A 195 20.33 6.19 1.39
N PRO A 196 20.01 7.12 2.32
CA PRO A 196 20.96 8.13 2.77
C PRO A 196 22.23 7.47 3.31
N LEU A 197 23.39 8.01 2.95
CA LEU A 197 24.66 7.65 3.59
C LEU A 197 24.62 8.12 5.04
N GLU A 198 25.11 7.28 5.96
CA GLU A 198 25.26 7.62 7.39
C GLU A 198 26.30 8.72 7.64
#